data_AF-A0A353QWK4-F1
#
_entry.id   AF-A0A353QWK4-F1
#
_cell.length_a   1.000
_cell.length_b   1.000
_cell.length_c   1.000
_cell.angle_alpha   90.00
_cell.angle_beta   90.00
_cell.angle_gamma   90.00
#
_symmetry.space_group_name_H-M   'P 1'
#
loop_
_entity.id
_entity.type
_entity.pdbx_description
1 polymer ?
#
loop_
_entity_poly.entity_id
_entity_poly.type
_entity_poly.pdbx_seq_one_letter_code
_entity_poly.pdbx_strand_id
1 'polypeptide(L)' 'MNQGQLAPATLVVRIIKNRLLRDDAQNGFILDGFPRSPEQAQMFEDIMSETGIVIQHV' A
#
# COMPACT_ATOMS: atom_id res chain seq x y z
N MET A 1 13.44 16.74 17.31
CA MET A 1 11.98 16.77 17.53
C MET A 1 11.34 15.95 16.43
N ASN A 2 10.83 14.74 16.74
CA ASN A 2 10.02 14.01 15.77
C ASN A 2 8.64 14.67 15.78
N GLN A 3 8.32 15.44 14.73
CA GLN A 3 7.00 16.00 14.53
C GLN A 3 6.06 14.82 14.30
N GLY A 4 5.28 14.41 15.31
CA GLY A 4 4.32 13.30 15.26
C GLY A 4 3.13 13.54 14.33
N GLN A 5 3.37 14.15 13.19
CA GLN A 5 2.39 14.41 12.16
C GLN A 5 2.08 13.11 11.42
N LEU A 6 0.82 12.95 11.05
CA LEU A 6 0.40 11.82 10.22
C LEU A 6 1.11 11.91 8.87
N ALA A 7 1.71 10.80 8.46
CA ALA A 7 2.26 10.69 7.12
C ALA A 7 1.13 10.86 6.09
N PRO A 8 1.32 11.66 5.02
CA PRO A 8 0.32 11.77 3.96
C PRO A 8 -0.01 10.40 3.36
N ALA A 9 -1.28 10.14 3.06
CA ALA A 9 -1.71 8.85 2.49
C ALA A 9 -0.94 8.50 1.21
N THR A 10 -0.70 9.49 0.34
CA THR A 10 0.09 9.36 -0.88
C THR A 10 1.52 8.90 -0.64
N LEU A 11 2.14 9.31 0.48
CA LEU A 11 3.48 8.86 0.86
C LEU A 11 3.46 7.39 1.26
N VAL A 12 2.51 7.00 2.13
CA VAL A 12 2.38 5.62 2.63
C VAL A 12 2.14 4.66 1.45
N VAL A 13 1.21 5.00 0.57
CA VAL A 13 0.87 4.19 -0.59
C VAL A 13 2.05 4.03 -1.56
N ARG A 14 2.85 5.09 -1.79
CA ARG A 14 4.08 5.01 -2.59
C ARG A 14 5.13 4.09 -1.97
N ILE A 15 5.27 4.10 -0.64
CA ILE A 15 6.19 3.22 0.08
C ILE A 15 5.74 1.76 -0.08
N ILE A 16 4.44 1.49 0.08
CA ILE A 16 3.88 0.13 -0.12
C ILE A 16 4.12 -0.33 -1.56
N LYS A 17 3.82 0.48 -2.58
CA LYS A 17 4.08 0.16 -4.00
C LYS A 17 5.51 -0.32 -4.23
N ASN A 18 6.48 0.48 -3.80
CA ASN A 18 7.90 0.16 -3.97
C ASN A 18 8.30 -1.12 -3.23
N ARG A 19 7.67 -1.42 -2.09
CA ARG A 19 7.93 -2.64 -1.33
C ARG A 19 7.39 -3.89 -2.03
N LEU A 20 6.22 -3.80 -2.65
CA LEU A 20 5.55 -4.91 -3.33
C LEU A 20 6.20 -5.26 -4.68
N LEU A 21 6.91 -4.33 -5.30
CA LEU A 21 7.67 -4.57 -6.53
C LEU A 21 8.98 -5.36 -6.32
N ARG A 22 9.33 -5.70 -5.08
CA ARG A 22 10.53 -6.49 -4.78
C ARG A 22 10.26 -7.98 -4.99
N ASP A 23 11.28 -8.72 -5.41
CA ASP A 23 11.19 -10.15 -5.75
C ASP A 23 10.60 -11.00 -4.62
N ASP A 24 10.90 -10.66 -3.37
CA ASP A 24 10.45 -11.40 -2.19
C ASP A 24 8.95 -11.23 -1.90
N ALA A 25 8.29 -10.20 -2.46
CA ALA A 25 6.85 -9.97 -2.31
C ALA A 25 6.01 -10.59 -3.46
N GLN A 26 6.66 -11.16 -4.48
CA GLN A 26 5.96 -11.73 -5.65
C GLN A 26 5.13 -12.98 -5.29
N ASN A 27 5.55 -13.73 -4.26
CA ASN A 27 4.83 -14.91 -3.79
C ASN A 27 3.62 -14.57 -2.90
N GLY A 28 3.37 -13.29 -2.66
CA GLY A 28 2.30 -12.80 -1.81
C GLY A 28 2.82 -11.94 -0.67
N PHE A 29 1.88 -11.24 -0.02
CA PHE A 29 2.16 -10.33 1.07
C PHE A 29 0.92 -10.22 1.97
N ILE A 30 1.12 -9.74 3.19
CA ILE A 30 0.06 -9.36 4.11
C ILE A 30 0.26 -7.89 4.46
N LEU A 31 -0.79 -7.09 4.28
CA LEU A 31 -0.82 -5.72 4.77
C LEU A 31 -1.50 -5.71 6.12
N ASP A 32 -0.72 -5.48 7.18
CA ASP A 32 -1.23 -5.39 8.55
C ASP A 32 -1.52 -3.92 8.91
N GLY A 33 -2.77 -3.65 9.26
CA GLY A 33 -3.22 -2.31 9.67
C GLY A 33 -3.33 -1.30 8.53
N PHE A 34 -3.38 -1.74 7.27
CA PHE A 34 -3.66 -0.93 6.08
C PHE A 34 -4.56 -1.73 5.12
N PRO A 35 -5.56 -1.11 4.46
CA PRO A 35 -5.96 0.30 4.56
C PRO A 35 -6.73 0.61 5.86
N ARG A 36 -6.69 1.87 6.32
CA ARG A 36 -7.44 2.35 7.52
C ARG A 36 -8.65 3.22 7.19
N SER A 37 -8.85 3.55 5.92
CA SER A 37 -10.01 4.31 5.45
C SER A 37 -10.38 3.88 4.02
N PRO A 38 -11.64 4.11 3.59
CA PRO A 38 -12.06 3.84 2.21
C PRO A 38 -11.23 4.59 1.16
N GLU A 39 -10.81 5.82 1.44
CA GLU A 39 -9.95 6.61 0.56
C GLU A 39 -8.58 5.94 0.35
N GLN A 40 -7.98 5.38 1.41
CA GLN A 40 -6.74 4.63 1.31
C GLN A 40 -6.91 3.33 0.52
N ALA A 41 -8.06 2.66 0.67
CA ALA A 41 -8.39 1.45 -0.10
C ALA A 41 -8.47 1.76 -1.60
N GLN A 42 -9.19 2.82 -1.98
CA GLN A 42 -9.30 3.24 -3.38
C GLN A 42 -7.93 3.59 -3.98
N MET A 43 -7.13 4.39 -3.27
CA MET A 43 -5.78 4.73 -3.74
C MET A 43 -4.87 3.50 -3.89
N PHE A 44 -5.04 2.50 -3.03
CA PHE A 44 -4.27 1.26 -3.09
C PHE A 44 -4.70 0.42 -4.29
N GLU A 45 -6.00 0.26 -4.53
CA GLU A 45 -6.56 -0.44 -5.69
C GLU A 45 -6.09 0.17 -7.03
N ASP A 46 -6.07 1.50 -7.13
CA ASP A 46 -5.61 2.22 -8.32
C ASP A 46 -4.16 1.82 -8.66
N ILE A 47 -3.29 1.77 -7.65
CA ILE A 47 -1.87 1.43 -7.83
C ILE A 47 -1.62 -0.07 -8.04
N MET A 48 -2.43 -0.93 -7.42
CA MET A 48 -2.40 -2.37 -7.70
C MET A 48 -2.76 -2.65 -9.15
N SER A 49 -3.76 -1.93 -9.69
CA SER A 49 -4.16 -2.00 -11.09
C SER A 49 -3.03 -1.55 -12.05
N GLU A 50 -2.27 -0.50 -11.71
CA GLU A 50 -1.10 -0.07 -12.50
C GLU A 50 0.04 -1.09 -12.53
N THR A 51 0.20 -1.86 -11.45
CA THR A 51 1.32 -2.79 -11.26
C THR A 51 1.00 -4.22 -11.67
N GLY A 52 -0.26 -4.51 -12.01
CA GLY A 52 -0.74 -5.86 -12.31
C GLY A 52 -0.83 -6.77 -11.08
N ILE A 53 -0.74 -6.20 -9.87
CA ILE A 53 -0.89 -6.93 -8.61
C ILE A 53 -2.38 -7.09 -8.35
N VAL A 54 -2.82 -8.34 -8.12
CA VAL A 54 -4.23 -8.64 -7.82
C VAL A 54 -4.39 -8.83 -6.32
N ILE A 55 -5.28 -8.04 -5.72
CA ILE A 55 -5.67 -8.22 -4.32
C ILE A 55 -6.67 -9.37 -4.25
N GLN A 56 -6.33 -10.44 -3.52
CA GLN A 56 -7.20 -11.61 -3.39
C GLN A 56 -8.18 -11.50 -2.21
N HIS A 57 -7.76 -10.82 -1.13
CA HIS A 57 -8.55 -10.66 0.08
C HIS A 57 -8.14 -9.37 0.81
N VAL A 58 -9.10 -8.71 1.45
CA VAL A 58 -8.93 -7.49 2.25
C VAL A 58 -9.58 -7.69 3.60
#